data_AF-A0A835YYB4-F1
#
_entry.id   AF-A0A835YYB4-F1
#
_cell.length_a   1.000
_cell.length_b   1.000
_cell.length_c   1.000
_cell.angle_alpha   90.00
_cell.angle_beta   90.00
_cell.angle_gamma   90.00
#
_symmetry.space_group_name_H-M   'P 1'
#
loop_
_entity.id
_entity.type
_entity.pdbx_description
1 polymer ?
#
loop_
_entity_poly.entity_id
_entity_poly.type
_entity_poly.pdbx_seq_one_letter_code
_entity_poly.pdbx_strand_id
1 'polypeptide(L)'
;MHAGGLLQALEALYIITPDAHASPLAAQLQRWLNSDAPDCGGCNIVVVPEGTLLPPGSPRGQWSGYAVQMLMKLLAAQLVPTDFYLTLDADVVLTFGGGASAALDALLPLPRGAYANEPRAVHAAWWAASQRVLQLPSSSSSNDNDSDRGGEGGGDAGSGTGGGFGVTPAVLSTPGALLTLGRLKAQYGEQTYAAALLDAWTTGTAPAAATTAAAAAAAAAAAWLWSEYTLYRLALDHFGLFEALHVDTSMAAAEVAAAAAAAAAAAALPRLSAHDAWFPEDLPWDAAAAFADAGHVFSVVQSTAGGDVAALWRAVRQQLDRRRGGAAGAARGAEGGSGGLKVGGGAAPAMSCSVGGGGSTCEFGSD
;
A
#
# COMPACT_ATOMS: atom_id res chain seq x y z
N MET A 1 -15.23 27.44 -7.20
CA MET A 1 -14.79 26.14 -7.77
C MET A 1 -15.71 25.08 -7.20
N HIS A 2 -16.39 24.32 -8.05
CA HIS A 2 -17.44 23.38 -7.64
C HIS A 2 -16.83 22.11 -7.02
N ALA A 3 -17.23 21.81 -5.78
CA ALA A 3 -16.93 20.59 -5.04
C ALA A 3 -17.82 19.41 -5.48
N GLY A 4 -17.88 19.15 -6.80
CA GLY A 4 -18.63 18.03 -7.37
C GLY A 4 -17.74 17.29 -8.36
N GLY A 5 -17.15 16.17 -7.94
CA GLY A 5 -16.35 15.31 -8.82
C GLY A 5 -15.21 14.51 -8.18
N LEU A 6 -15.05 14.51 -6.85
CA LEU A 6 -14.00 13.75 -6.14
C LEU A 6 -14.32 12.23 -6.02
N LEU A 7 -15.10 11.68 -6.95
CA LEU A 7 -15.44 10.25 -7.02
C LEU A 7 -14.92 9.65 -8.34
N GLN A 8 -13.60 9.70 -8.54
CA GLN A 8 -12.88 8.72 -9.36
C GLN A 8 -11.94 7.94 -8.43
N ALA A 9 -12.54 7.20 -7.51
CA ALA A 9 -11.86 6.68 -6.32
C ALA A 9 -10.94 5.46 -6.55
N LEU A 10 -10.71 5.05 -7.80
CA LEU A 10 -9.57 4.22 -8.22
C LEU A 10 -9.53 4.28 -9.74
N GLU A 11 -8.63 5.08 -10.32
CA GLU A 11 -8.56 5.23 -11.77
C GLU A 11 -8.09 3.93 -12.44
N ALA A 12 -7.10 3.27 -11.84
CA ALA A 12 -6.59 1.97 -12.28
C ALA A 12 -5.83 1.23 -11.17
N LEU A 13 -5.83 -0.10 -11.24
CA LEU A 13 -4.90 -0.96 -10.53
C LEU A 13 -3.85 -1.48 -11.53
N TYR A 14 -2.62 -1.00 -11.39
CA TYR A 14 -1.50 -1.48 -12.20
C TYR A 14 -0.84 -2.69 -11.53
N ILE A 15 -0.76 -3.81 -12.24
CA ILE A 15 -0.04 -5.00 -11.80
C ILE A 15 1.23 -5.11 -12.64
N ILE A 16 2.33 -4.66 -12.07
CA ILE A 16 3.65 -4.74 -12.70
C ILE A 16 4.23 -6.13 -12.43
N THR A 17 4.65 -6.82 -13.47
CA THR A 17 5.08 -8.23 -13.38
C THR A 17 6.17 -8.57 -14.40
N PRO A 18 6.99 -9.60 -14.17
CA PRO A 18 7.98 -10.02 -15.16
C PRO A 18 7.35 -10.26 -16.53
N ASP A 19 8.06 -9.89 -17.60
CA ASP A 19 7.54 -9.95 -18.97
C ASP A 19 6.95 -11.31 -19.35
N ALA A 20 7.59 -12.40 -18.92
CA ALA A 20 7.13 -13.76 -19.19
C ALA A 20 5.77 -14.08 -18.53
N HIS A 21 5.39 -13.34 -17.48
CA HIS A 21 4.17 -13.57 -16.70
C HIS A 21 3.03 -12.63 -17.10
N ALA A 22 3.31 -11.51 -17.78
CA ALA A 22 2.30 -10.50 -18.09
C ALA A 22 1.09 -11.06 -18.85
N SER A 23 1.31 -11.75 -19.98
CA SER A 23 0.21 -12.31 -20.77
C SER A 23 -0.54 -13.45 -20.06
N PRO A 24 0.13 -14.46 -19.46
CA PRO A 24 -0.55 -15.48 -18.66
C PRO A 24 -1.38 -14.91 -17.50
N LEU A 25 -0.84 -13.92 -16.78
CA LEU A 25 -1.50 -13.28 -15.65
C LEU A 25 -2.73 -12.49 -16.10
N ALA A 26 -2.61 -11.70 -17.16
CA ALA A 26 -3.75 -10.97 -17.74
C ALA A 26 -4.89 -11.92 -18.13
N ALA A 27 -4.57 -13.04 -18.78
CA ALA A 27 -5.56 -14.05 -19.14
C ALA A 27 -6.22 -14.70 -17.91
N GLN A 28 -5.45 -14.94 -16.84
CA GLN A 28 -5.98 -15.49 -15.60
C GLN A 28 -6.88 -14.49 -14.87
N LEU A 29 -6.48 -13.22 -14.79
CA LEU A 29 -7.27 -12.14 -14.19
C LEU A 29 -8.58 -11.94 -14.95
N GLN A 30 -8.55 -11.96 -16.27
CA GLN A 30 -9.78 -11.85 -17.07
C GLN A 30 -10.75 -13.00 -16.79
N ARG A 31 -10.25 -14.24 -16.65
CA ARG A 31 -11.09 -15.38 -16.27
C ARG A 31 -11.72 -15.17 -14.89
N TRP A 32 -10.90 -14.77 -13.91
CA TRP A 32 -11.35 -14.51 -12.54
C TRP A 32 -12.40 -13.39 -12.46
N LEU A 33 -12.19 -12.27 -13.18
CA LEU A 33 -13.15 -11.18 -13.27
C LEU A 33 -14.49 -11.66 -13.86
N ASN A 34 -14.44 -12.55 -14.86
CA ASN A 34 -15.64 -13.09 -15.49
C ASN A 34 -16.38 -14.13 -14.62
N SER A 35 -15.69 -14.85 -13.74
CA SER A 35 -16.27 -15.95 -12.94
C SER A 35 -16.60 -15.58 -11.50
N ASP A 36 -15.64 -15.00 -10.79
CA ASP A 36 -15.64 -14.89 -9.33
C ASP A 36 -15.85 -13.45 -8.83
N ALA A 37 -15.69 -12.47 -9.71
CA ALA A 37 -15.89 -11.05 -9.40
C ALA A 37 -16.71 -10.33 -10.49
N PRO A 38 -17.90 -10.85 -10.88
CA PRO A 38 -18.71 -10.24 -11.94
C PRO A 38 -19.15 -8.80 -11.60
N ASP A 39 -19.26 -8.48 -10.32
CA ASP A 39 -19.60 -7.13 -9.83
C ASP A 39 -18.44 -6.13 -9.98
N CYS A 40 -17.24 -6.58 -10.35
CA CYS A 40 -16.08 -5.76 -10.66
C CYS A 40 -16.13 -5.19 -12.10
N GLY A 41 -17.31 -5.11 -12.72
CA GLY A 41 -17.48 -4.71 -14.14
C GLY A 41 -16.95 -3.33 -14.52
N GLY A 42 -16.47 -2.53 -13.56
CA GLY A 42 -15.76 -1.26 -13.75
C GLY A 42 -14.32 -1.23 -13.23
N CYS A 43 -13.75 -2.36 -12.81
CA CYS A 43 -12.40 -2.43 -12.29
C CYS A 43 -11.38 -2.30 -13.42
N ASN A 44 -10.73 -1.15 -13.52
CA ASN A 44 -9.66 -0.92 -14.48
C ASN A 44 -8.35 -1.56 -13.97
N ILE A 45 -8.16 -2.85 -14.25
CA ILE A 45 -6.93 -3.58 -13.90
C ILE A 45 -6.04 -3.66 -15.14
N VAL A 46 -4.82 -3.14 -15.04
CA VAL A 46 -3.84 -3.08 -16.14
C VAL A 46 -2.62 -3.91 -15.76
N VAL A 47 -2.36 -4.98 -16.51
CA VAL A 47 -1.13 -5.76 -16.34
C VAL A 47 -0.01 -5.13 -17.17
N VAL A 48 1.09 -4.79 -16.52
CA VAL A 48 2.22 -4.09 -17.12
C VAL A 48 3.48 -4.97 -17.06
N PRO A 49 4.07 -5.34 -18.20
CA PRO A 49 5.37 -6.01 -18.21
C PRO A 49 6.46 -5.08 -17.67
N GLU A 50 7.29 -5.53 -16.74
CA GLU A 50 8.43 -4.77 -16.16
C GLU A 50 9.30 -4.11 -17.24
N GLY A 51 9.59 -4.82 -18.33
CA GLY A 51 10.41 -4.33 -19.43
C GLY A 51 9.86 -3.11 -20.16
N THR A 52 8.58 -2.77 -19.97
CA THR A 52 7.97 -1.56 -20.54
C THR A 52 8.27 -0.30 -19.73
N LEU A 53 8.67 -0.44 -18.46
CA LEU A 53 8.99 0.66 -17.56
C LEU A 53 10.49 0.99 -17.52
N LEU A 54 11.32 0.03 -17.90
CA LEU A 54 12.77 0.20 -17.98
C LEU A 54 13.15 1.02 -19.22
N PRO A 55 14.28 1.76 -19.17
CA PRO A 55 14.82 2.43 -20.34
C PRO A 55 15.02 1.46 -21.53
N PRO A 56 14.72 1.87 -22.77
CA PRO A 56 14.93 1.04 -23.95
C PRO A 56 16.36 0.50 -24.04
N GLY A 57 16.51 -0.80 -24.30
CA GLY A 57 17.82 -1.43 -24.40
C GLY A 57 18.49 -1.72 -23.06
N SER A 58 17.81 -1.51 -21.92
CA SER A 58 18.30 -1.98 -20.62
C SER A 58 18.58 -3.49 -20.69
N PRO A 59 19.83 -3.93 -20.41
CA PRO A 59 20.15 -5.34 -20.47
C PRO A 59 19.30 -6.09 -19.45
N ARG A 60 18.67 -7.20 -19.84
CA ARG A 60 17.95 -8.05 -18.89
C ARG A 60 18.98 -8.93 -18.16
N GLY A 61 19.65 -8.33 -17.19
CA GLY A 61 20.63 -9.01 -16.35
C GLY A 61 19.98 -10.01 -15.39
N GLN A 62 20.80 -10.83 -14.73
CA GLN A 62 20.39 -11.59 -13.55
C GLN A 62 20.32 -10.67 -12.34
N TRP A 63 19.38 -9.73 -12.36
CA TRP A 63 19.20 -8.78 -11.27
C TRP A 63 18.44 -9.42 -10.12
N SER A 64 18.70 -8.91 -8.91
CA SER A 64 17.90 -9.27 -7.74
C SER A 64 16.43 -8.88 -7.97
N GLY A 65 15.51 -9.85 -7.85
CA GLY A 65 14.08 -9.60 -7.99
C GLY A 65 13.56 -8.54 -7.00
N TYR A 66 14.14 -8.50 -5.79
CA TYR A 66 13.80 -7.48 -4.79
C TYR A 66 14.24 -6.08 -5.26
N ALA A 67 15.44 -5.93 -5.81
CA ALA A 67 15.92 -4.65 -6.34
C ALA A 67 15.05 -4.16 -7.51
N VAL A 68 14.64 -5.08 -8.39
CA VAL A 68 13.70 -4.79 -9.48
C VAL A 68 12.37 -4.30 -8.92
N GLN A 69 11.80 -5.01 -7.94
CA GLN A 69 10.56 -4.61 -7.28
C GLN A 69 10.64 -3.19 -6.71
N MET A 70 11.73 -2.85 -6.00
CA MET A 70 11.93 -1.49 -5.47
C MET A 70 11.98 -0.46 -6.61
N LEU A 71 12.75 -0.71 -7.67
CA LEU A 71 12.81 0.23 -8.81
C LEU A 71 11.44 0.39 -9.48
N MET A 72 10.69 -0.69 -9.68
CA MET A 72 9.38 -0.66 -10.33
C MET A 72 8.38 0.23 -9.60
N LYS A 73 8.41 0.25 -8.26
CA LYS A 73 7.54 1.13 -7.46
C LYS A 73 7.80 2.62 -7.72
N LEU A 74 9.04 3.03 -8.02
CA LEU A 74 9.31 4.39 -8.49
C LEU A 74 8.89 4.59 -9.94
N LEU A 75 9.21 3.64 -10.82
CA LEU A 75 8.91 3.74 -12.25
C LEU A 75 7.40 3.76 -12.55
N ALA A 76 6.58 3.21 -11.65
CA ALA A 76 5.13 3.27 -11.72
C ALA A 76 4.59 4.71 -11.84
N ALA A 77 5.31 5.72 -11.33
CA ALA A 77 4.95 7.13 -11.48
C ALA A 77 4.88 7.60 -12.95
N GLN A 78 5.47 6.86 -13.90
CA GLN A 78 5.35 7.14 -15.34
C GLN A 78 4.01 6.70 -15.93
N LEU A 79 3.27 5.85 -15.22
CA LEU A 79 1.97 5.33 -15.65
C LEU A 79 0.79 6.06 -15.01
N VAL A 80 1.00 6.55 -13.79
CA VAL A 80 -0.09 7.07 -12.96
C VAL A 80 -0.29 8.56 -13.24
N PRO A 81 -1.47 8.99 -13.68
CA PRO A 81 -1.73 10.40 -13.99
C PRO A 81 -2.16 11.24 -12.78
N THR A 82 -2.49 10.61 -11.65
CA THR A 82 -2.90 11.29 -10.41
C THR A 82 -1.71 11.83 -9.64
N ASP A 83 -1.93 12.79 -8.74
CA ASP A 83 -0.88 13.42 -7.92
C ASP A 83 -0.20 12.45 -6.94
N PHE A 84 -0.94 11.41 -6.53
CA PHE A 84 -0.47 10.37 -5.63
C PHE A 84 -0.85 8.99 -6.15
N TYR A 85 -0.04 8.00 -5.79
CA TYR A 85 -0.33 6.59 -6.04
C TYR A 85 0.07 5.75 -4.82
N LEU A 86 -0.62 4.63 -4.66
CA LEU A 86 -0.37 3.67 -3.60
C LEU A 86 0.40 2.48 -4.18
N THR A 87 1.56 2.17 -3.61
CA THR A 87 2.29 0.96 -3.91
C THR A 87 1.98 -0.12 -2.89
N LEU A 88 1.66 -1.31 -3.38
CA LEU A 88 1.35 -2.49 -2.59
C LEU A 88 2.24 -3.64 -3.03
N ASP A 89 2.78 -4.38 -2.07
CA ASP A 89 3.31 -5.71 -2.33
C ASP A 89 2.17 -6.73 -2.49
N ALA A 90 2.46 -7.87 -3.13
CA ALA A 90 1.45 -8.88 -3.43
C ALA A 90 0.90 -9.60 -2.19
N ASP A 91 1.55 -9.41 -1.04
CA ASP A 91 1.22 -9.97 0.26
C ASP A 91 0.57 -8.94 1.21
N VAL A 92 0.04 -7.83 0.66
CA VAL A 92 -0.79 -6.87 1.38
C VAL A 92 -2.27 -7.22 1.25
N VAL A 93 -2.98 -7.24 2.38
CA VAL A 93 -4.42 -7.46 2.47
C VAL A 93 -5.13 -6.15 2.80
N LEU A 94 -6.13 -5.77 1.99
CA LEU A 94 -7.05 -4.69 2.33
C LEU A 94 -8.02 -5.17 3.43
N THR A 95 -7.86 -4.64 4.63
CA THR A 95 -8.68 -4.97 5.80
C THR A 95 -9.73 -3.89 6.07
N PHE A 96 -9.64 -2.71 5.45
CA PHE A 96 -10.57 -1.61 5.68
C PHE A 96 -12.04 -1.97 5.40
N GLY A 97 -12.94 -1.60 6.31
CA GLY A 97 -14.37 -1.93 6.25
C GLY A 97 -15.13 -1.29 5.09
N GLY A 98 -14.72 -0.08 4.69
CA GLY A 98 -15.37 0.70 3.62
C GLY A 98 -14.98 0.28 2.20
N GLY A 99 -14.12 -0.74 2.04
CA GLY A 99 -13.59 -1.15 0.75
C GLY A 99 -12.50 -0.21 0.20
N ALA A 100 -12.05 -0.46 -1.02
CA ALA A 100 -10.87 0.19 -1.60
C ALA A 100 -11.06 1.70 -1.84
N SER A 101 -12.24 2.11 -2.31
CA SER A 101 -12.58 3.52 -2.51
C SER A 101 -12.48 4.30 -1.20
N ALA A 102 -13.18 3.86 -0.16
CA ALA A 102 -13.17 4.55 1.13
C ALA A 102 -11.78 4.50 1.80
N ALA A 103 -11.02 3.43 1.58
CA ALA A 103 -9.63 3.33 2.00
C ALA A 103 -8.75 4.40 1.33
N LEU A 104 -8.87 4.56 0.01
CA LEU A 104 -8.14 5.59 -0.73
C LEU A 104 -8.58 7.00 -0.34
N ASP A 105 -9.88 7.24 -0.17
CA ASP A 105 -10.40 8.52 0.33
C ASP A 105 -9.83 8.86 1.71
N ALA A 106 -9.64 7.85 2.56
CA ALA A 106 -9.08 8.03 3.90
C ALA A 106 -7.54 8.15 3.93
N LEU A 107 -6.83 7.66 2.92
CA LEU A 107 -5.37 7.76 2.78
C LEU A 107 -4.89 8.94 1.94
N LEU A 108 -5.75 9.41 1.04
CA LEU A 108 -5.53 10.57 0.17
C LEU A 108 -6.49 11.76 0.49
N PRO A 109 -6.87 12.04 1.76
CA PRO A 109 -7.90 13.04 2.05
C PRO A 109 -7.43 14.48 1.83
N LEU A 110 -6.16 14.70 1.47
CA LEU A 110 -5.46 15.97 1.49
C LEU A 110 -4.68 16.19 0.20
N PRO A 111 -4.22 17.43 -0.08
CA PRO A 111 -3.19 17.68 -1.11
C PRO A 111 -1.84 16.98 -0.79
N ARG A 112 -1.80 16.10 0.21
CA ARG A 112 -0.63 15.42 0.74
C ARG A 112 -0.95 13.94 0.96
N GLY A 113 0.01 13.09 0.65
CA GLY A 113 -0.08 11.65 0.86
C GLY A 113 0.21 11.28 2.31
N ALA A 114 -0.66 10.45 2.90
CA ALA A 114 -0.43 9.90 4.23
C ALA A 114 0.78 8.95 4.25
N TYR A 115 1.63 9.02 5.28
CA TYR A 115 2.70 8.05 5.50
C TYR A 115 2.75 7.57 6.95
N ALA A 116 3.26 6.35 7.15
CA ALA A 116 3.60 5.86 8.47
C ALA A 116 5.04 6.26 8.78
N ASN A 117 5.25 7.02 9.86
CA ASN A 117 6.59 7.39 10.28
C ASN A 117 7.27 6.22 11.00
N GLU A 118 8.42 5.83 10.47
CA GLU A 118 9.25 4.77 11.04
C GLU A 118 10.65 5.34 11.29
N PRO A 119 11.28 5.11 12.46
CA PRO A 119 12.63 5.62 12.70
C PRO A 119 13.65 5.10 11.67
N ARG A 120 14.50 6.00 11.14
CA ARG A 120 15.56 5.61 10.17
C ARG A 120 16.48 4.50 10.69
N ALA A 121 16.64 4.41 12.01
CA ALA A 121 17.44 3.40 12.68
C ALA A 121 16.98 1.97 12.41
N VAL A 122 15.69 1.75 12.11
CA VAL A 122 15.14 0.43 11.74
C VAL A 122 15.81 -0.10 10.47
N HIS A 123 16.10 0.79 9.52
CA HIS A 123 16.70 0.46 8.23
C HIS A 123 17.96 1.28 7.92
N ALA A 124 18.83 1.50 8.91
CA ALA A 124 19.97 2.42 8.78
C ALA A 124 20.87 2.13 7.56
N ALA A 125 21.07 0.86 7.23
CA ALA A 125 21.83 0.44 6.06
C ALA A 125 21.16 0.90 4.74
N TRP A 126 19.84 0.89 4.67
CA TRP A 126 19.08 1.31 3.48
C TRP A 126 19.16 2.81 3.27
N TRP A 127 19.00 3.59 4.34
CA TRP A 127 19.20 5.04 4.30
C TRP A 127 20.60 5.40 3.83
N ALA A 128 21.63 4.76 4.39
CA ALA A 128 23.01 5.01 3.99
C ALA A 128 23.28 4.61 2.53
N ALA A 129 22.73 3.48 2.06
CA ALA A 129 22.84 3.05 0.68
C ALA A 129 22.15 4.03 -0.28
N SER A 130 20.91 4.43 0.00
CA SER A 130 20.13 5.37 -0.80
C SER A 130 20.80 6.76 -0.87
N GLN A 131 21.40 7.23 0.23
CA GLN A 131 22.17 8.47 0.23
C GLN A 131 23.36 8.42 -0.73
N ARG A 132 24.09 7.30 -0.76
CA ARG A 132 25.19 7.07 -1.72
C ARG A 132 24.67 6.98 -3.16
N VAL A 133 23.57 6.26 -3.37
CA VAL A 133 22.92 6.14 -4.68
C VAL A 133 22.52 7.50 -5.22
N LEU A 134 22.03 8.40 -4.37
CA LEU A 134 21.63 9.74 -4.80
C LEU A 134 22.79 10.74 -4.84
N GLN A 135 24.03 10.30 -4.53
CA GLN A 135 25.21 11.15 -4.34
C GLN A 135 24.89 12.39 -3.49
N LEU A 136 24.05 12.20 -2.48
CA LEU A 136 23.78 13.25 -1.53
C LEU A 136 24.99 13.39 -0.61
N PRO A 137 25.37 14.61 -0.21
CA PRO A 137 26.41 14.78 0.78
C PRO A 137 26.05 13.91 1.97
N SER A 138 26.98 13.06 2.43
CA SER A 138 26.93 12.51 3.78
C SER A 138 26.64 13.72 4.64
N SER A 139 25.47 13.77 5.26
CA SER A 139 25.09 14.81 6.20
C SER A 139 26.12 14.71 7.31
N SER A 140 27.23 15.40 7.10
CA SER A 140 28.44 15.28 7.86
C SER A 140 28.11 15.95 9.16
N SER A 141 27.69 15.15 10.14
CA SER A 141 27.66 15.59 11.54
C SER A 141 27.02 16.97 11.74
N SER A 142 25.95 17.29 11.00
CA SER A 142 24.88 18.07 11.62
C SER A 142 24.14 17.03 12.48
N ASN A 143 24.74 16.57 13.57
CA ASN A 143 24.36 17.05 14.90
C ASN A 143 22.85 17.30 14.86
N ASP A 144 22.04 16.36 15.31
CA ASP A 144 21.43 16.31 16.66
C ASP A 144 21.27 17.64 17.43
N ASN A 145 21.40 18.79 16.78
CA ASN A 145 21.16 20.13 17.27
C ASN A 145 20.03 20.76 16.45
N ASP A 146 18.91 20.03 16.34
CA ASP A 146 17.59 20.67 16.45
C ASP A 146 17.29 20.97 17.94
N SER A 147 18.30 21.47 18.66
CA SER A 147 18.26 21.90 20.05
C SER A 147 18.31 23.42 20.18
N ASP A 148 18.38 24.16 19.07
CA ASP A 148 18.40 25.63 19.05
C ASP A 148 17.16 26.25 18.38
N ARG A 149 16.03 25.53 18.40
CA ARG A 149 14.73 26.20 18.54
C ARG A 149 14.61 26.64 19.99
N GLY A 150 15.21 27.79 20.30
CA GLY A 150 15.25 28.44 21.62
C GLY A 150 13.88 28.90 22.15
N GLY A 151 12.95 27.96 22.30
CA GLY A 151 11.75 28.12 23.10
C GLY A 151 12.00 27.56 24.49
N GLU A 152 12.57 28.38 25.38
CA GLU A 152 12.57 28.10 26.81
C GLU A 152 11.11 27.96 27.30
N GLY A 153 10.60 26.74 27.42
CA GLY A 153 9.36 26.48 28.14
C GLY A 153 8.47 25.39 27.56
N GLY A 154 8.72 24.14 27.98
CA GLY A 154 7.74 23.05 27.87
C GLY A 154 8.37 21.77 27.34
N GLY A 155 8.57 20.77 28.20
CA GLY A 155 9.19 19.50 27.86
C GLY A 155 8.37 18.66 26.88
N ASP A 156 8.65 18.83 25.59
CA ASP A 156 8.03 18.06 24.52
C ASP A 156 9.00 16.97 24.01
N ALA A 157 8.56 15.72 24.11
CA ALA A 157 9.35 14.51 23.96
C ALA A 157 9.52 14.07 22.49
N GLY A 158 9.67 14.98 21.52
CA GLY A 158 9.48 14.65 20.10
C GLY A 158 10.50 15.12 19.06
N SER A 159 11.44 16.02 19.35
CA SER A 159 12.15 16.76 18.28
C SER A 159 13.49 16.18 17.79
N GLY A 160 13.73 14.87 17.93
CA GLY A 160 15.02 14.26 17.55
C GLY A 160 14.93 13.35 16.33
N THR A 161 15.50 13.79 15.21
CA THR A 161 15.91 12.99 14.03
C THR A 161 14.80 12.56 13.04
N GLY A 162 14.59 13.41 12.02
CA GLY A 162 13.84 13.18 10.78
C GLY A 162 13.20 11.81 10.62
N GLY A 163 11.91 11.75 10.99
CA GLY A 163 11.08 10.57 10.85
C GLY A 163 11.29 9.90 9.50
N GLY A 164 11.50 8.59 9.49
CA GLY A 164 11.68 7.85 8.25
C GLY A 164 10.34 7.70 7.52
N PHE A 165 10.21 6.62 6.77
CA PHE A 165 9.09 6.41 5.89
C PHE A 165 8.84 4.92 5.86
N GLY A 166 7.68 4.49 6.36
CA GLY A 166 7.33 3.08 6.46
C GLY A 166 7.36 2.37 5.12
N VAL A 167 7.63 1.06 5.19
CA VAL A 167 7.56 0.13 4.06
C VAL A 167 6.11 -0.09 3.61
N THR A 168 5.92 -0.86 2.52
CA THR A 168 4.60 -1.23 1.96
C THR A 168 3.52 -1.48 3.04
N PRO A 169 2.29 -0.98 2.88
CA PRO A 169 1.81 -0.07 1.83
C PRO A 169 2.55 1.27 1.86
N ALA A 170 2.71 1.93 0.72
CA ALA A 170 3.32 3.26 0.68
C ALA A 170 2.58 4.18 -0.29
N VAL A 171 2.22 5.37 0.17
CA VAL A 171 1.66 6.43 -0.67
C VAL A 171 2.81 7.31 -1.16
N LEU A 172 3.00 7.38 -2.47
CA LEU A 172 4.03 8.21 -3.10
C LEU A 172 3.36 9.32 -3.91
N SER A 173 3.96 10.52 -3.86
CA SER A 173 3.61 11.59 -4.79
C SER A 173 4.19 11.26 -6.17
N THR A 174 3.35 11.30 -7.21
CA THR A 174 3.76 11.11 -8.60
C THR A 174 4.83 12.13 -9.01
N PRO A 175 4.63 13.46 -8.83
CA PRO A 175 5.71 14.44 -9.02
C PRO A 175 6.98 14.14 -8.22
N GLY A 176 6.84 13.71 -6.96
CA GLY A 176 7.99 13.41 -6.11
C GLY A 176 8.81 12.19 -6.59
N ALA A 177 8.13 11.15 -7.05
CA ALA A 177 8.76 9.96 -7.61
C ALA A 177 9.42 10.26 -8.94
N LEU A 178 8.78 11.05 -9.80
CA LEU A 178 9.36 11.53 -11.06
C LEU A 178 10.59 12.42 -10.83
N LEU A 179 10.57 13.29 -9.81
CA LEU A 179 11.73 14.08 -9.41
C LEU A 179 12.87 13.21 -8.90
N THR A 180 12.56 12.16 -8.13
CA THR A 180 13.54 11.16 -7.67
C THR A 180 14.17 10.45 -8.86
N LEU A 181 13.38 9.97 -9.81
CA LEU A 181 13.87 9.37 -11.06
C LEU A 181 14.69 10.36 -11.88
N GLY A 182 14.26 11.62 -11.99
CA GLY A 182 14.99 12.68 -12.69
C GLY A 182 16.38 12.92 -12.11
N ARG A 183 16.52 12.87 -10.77
CA ARG A 183 17.82 12.93 -10.10
C ARG A 183 18.70 11.72 -10.47
N LEU A 184 18.15 10.50 -10.39
CA LEU A 184 18.87 9.28 -10.76
C LEU A 184 19.34 9.32 -12.22
N LYS A 185 18.47 9.77 -13.13
CA LYS A 185 18.77 9.96 -14.56
C LYS A 185 19.87 11.00 -14.78
N ALA A 186 19.82 12.14 -14.09
CA ALA A 186 20.87 13.16 -14.19
C ALA A 186 22.24 12.65 -13.72
N GLN A 187 22.25 11.75 -12.73
CA GLN A 187 23.48 11.22 -12.15
C GLN A 187 24.10 10.06 -12.93
N TYR A 188 23.27 9.13 -13.40
CA TYR A 188 23.72 7.88 -14.03
C TYR A 188 23.48 7.81 -15.53
N GLY A 189 22.79 8.80 -16.11
CA GLY A 189 22.38 8.85 -17.51
C GLY A 189 20.97 8.30 -17.76
N GLU A 190 20.23 8.96 -18.64
CA GLU A 190 18.82 8.65 -18.97
C GLU A 190 18.58 7.19 -19.36
N GLN A 191 19.52 6.61 -20.12
CA GLN A 191 19.39 5.24 -20.66
C GLN A 191 20.05 4.18 -19.77
N THR A 192 20.83 4.60 -18.77
CA THR A 192 21.74 3.72 -18.03
C THR A 192 21.46 3.67 -16.54
N TYR A 193 20.67 4.60 -15.99
CA TYR A 193 20.41 4.67 -14.54
C TYR A 193 19.82 3.37 -13.98
N ALA A 194 18.83 2.76 -14.64
CA ALA A 194 18.17 1.56 -14.16
C ALA A 194 19.15 0.38 -14.06
N ALA A 195 19.90 0.12 -15.14
CA ALA A 195 20.92 -0.93 -15.14
C ALA A 195 22.02 -0.65 -14.11
N ALA A 196 22.50 0.59 -14.00
CA ALA A 196 23.52 0.95 -13.02
C ALA A 196 23.08 0.70 -11.57
N LEU A 197 21.83 1.01 -11.24
CA LEU A 197 21.24 0.78 -9.92
C LEU A 197 21.11 -0.72 -9.59
N LEU A 198 20.61 -1.50 -10.55
CA LEU A 198 20.35 -2.92 -10.39
C LEU A 198 21.64 -3.77 -10.41
N ASP A 199 22.62 -3.37 -11.22
CA ASP A 199 23.94 -3.98 -11.24
C ASP A 199 24.67 -3.71 -9.92
N ALA A 200 24.68 -2.46 -9.44
CA ALA A 200 25.29 -2.09 -8.15
C ALA A 200 24.66 -2.86 -6.97
N TRP A 201 23.35 -3.11 -7.03
CA TRP A 201 22.67 -3.97 -6.06
C TRP A 201 23.21 -5.41 -6.08
N THR A 202 23.30 -6.00 -7.27
CA THR A 202 23.63 -7.41 -7.47
C THR A 202 25.09 -7.70 -7.15
N THR A 203 26.01 -6.85 -7.62
CA THR A 203 27.46 -7.10 -7.49
C THR A 203 28.02 -6.60 -6.15
N GLY A 204 27.28 -5.76 -5.43
CA GLY A 204 27.80 -5.03 -4.27
C GLY A 204 28.88 -4.01 -4.63
N THR A 205 29.24 -3.86 -5.92
CA THR A 205 30.28 -2.92 -6.36
C THR A 205 29.68 -1.55 -6.60
N ALA A 206 30.22 -0.54 -5.93
CA ALA A 206 29.90 0.85 -6.24
C ALA A 206 30.17 1.16 -7.72
N PRO A 207 29.31 1.91 -8.43
CA PRO A 207 29.65 2.41 -9.75
C PRO A 207 30.83 3.39 -9.63
N ALA A 208 32.03 2.91 -9.95
CA ALA A 208 33.35 3.54 -10.20
C ALA A 208 33.82 4.80 -9.42
N ALA A 209 33.05 5.38 -8.50
CA ALA A 209 33.35 6.66 -7.87
C ALA A 209 34.07 6.55 -6.50
N ALA A 210 34.32 5.34 -5.98
CA ALA A 210 34.95 5.15 -4.68
C ALA A 210 36.48 5.08 -4.81
N THR A 211 37.19 6.11 -4.31
CA THR A 211 38.63 6.31 -4.54
C THR A 211 39.57 5.67 -3.51
N THR A 212 39.08 4.93 -2.50
CA THR A 212 39.95 4.29 -1.49
C THR A 212 39.57 2.84 -1.15
N ALA A 213 40.57 2.02 -0.83
CA ALA A 213 40.40 0.61 -0.47
C ALA A 213 39.61 0.40 0.84
N ALA A 214 39.70 1.33 1.80
CA ALA A 214 38.90 1.31 3.03
C ALA A 214 37.42 1.62 2.75
N ALA A 215 37.13 2.56 1.84
CA ALA A 215 35.77 2.81 1.37
C ALA A 215 35.21 1.61 0.57
N ALA A 216 36.06 0.90 -0.19
CA ALA A 216 35.67 -0.30 -0.91
C ALA A 216 35.32 -1.48 0.04
N ALA A 217 36.07 -1.68 1.12
CA ALA A 217 35.79 -2.73 2.10
C ALA A 217 34.52 -2.46 2.93
N ALA A 218 34.30 -1.20 3.34
CA ALA A 218 33.05 -0.79 4.00
C ALA A 218 31.84 -0.85 3.04
N ALA A 219 32.03 -0.52 1.76
CA ALA A 219 31.01 -0.67 0.72
C ALA A 219 30.70 -2.14 0.37
N ALA A 220 31.67 -3.04 0.48
CA ALA A 220 31.48 -4.47 0.24
C ALA A 220 30.70 -5.17 1.38
N ALA A 221 30.82 -4.69 2.62
CA ALA A 221 30.06 -5.20 3.76
C ALA A 221 28.65 -4.58 3.86
N ALA A 222 28.47 -3.36 3.36
CA ALA A 222 27.17 -2.70 3.22
C ALA A 222 26.68 -2.88 1.77
N ALA A 223 26.20 -4.09 1.45
CA ALA A 223 25.46 -4.36 0.23
C ALA A 223 24.51 -3.18 -0.07
N TRP A 224 24.42 -2.79 -1.35
CA TRP A 224 23.66 -1.64 -1.84
C TRP A 224 22.15 -1.85 -1.70
N LEU A 225 21.70 -2.16 -0.49
CA LEU A 225 20.32 -2.40 -0.12
C LEU A 225 19.61 -1.05 0.00
N TRP A 226 19.47 -0.31 -1.09
CA TRP A 226 18.61 0.87 -1.09
C TRP A 226 17.13 0.43 -1.05
N SER A 227 16.19 1.36 -0.96
CA SER A 227 14.78 1.05 -1.21
C SER A 227 14.16 2.18 -2.00
N GLU A 228 13.06 1.89 -2.68
CA GLU A 228 12.24 2.89 -3.37
C GLU A 228 11.92 4.05 -2.46
N TYR A 229 11.52 3.76 -1.22
CA TYR A 229 11.04 4.78 -0.29
C TYR A 229 12.18 5.56 0.36
N THR A 230 13.34 4.95 0.61
CA THR A 230 14.51 5.68 1.13
C THR A 230 15.11 6.58 0.04
N LEU A 231 15.15 6.13 -1.21
CA LEU A 231 15.51 6.97 -2.35
C LEU A 231 14.55 8.15 -2.50
N TYR A 232 13.25 7.85 -2.50
CA TYR A 232 12.18 8.83 -2.59
C TYR A 232 12.26 9.88 -1.47
N ARG A 233 12.30 9.44 -0.20
CA ARG A 233 12.33 10.34 0.95
C ARG A 233 13.57 11.22 0.93
N LEU A 234 14.76 10.65 0.73
CA LEU A 234 16.00 11.43 0.71
C LEU A 234 16.05 12.43 -0.44
N ALA A 235 15.54 12.06 -1.62
CA ALA A 235 15.43 13.01 -2.72
C ALA A 235 14.51 14.18 -2.33
N LEU A 236 13.32 13.91 -1.81
CA LEU A 236 12.39 14.98 -1.40
C LEU A 236 12.91 15.84 -0.26
N ASP A 237 13.58 15.25 0.73
CA ASP A 237 14.25 15.99 1.81
C ASP A 237 15.29 16.95 1.24
N HIS A 238 16.11 16.48 0.28
CA HIS A 238 17.12 17.29 -0.37
C HIS A 238 16.54 18.51 -1.10
N PHE A 239 15.33 18.39 -1.65
CA PHE A 239 14.63 19.49 -2.32
C PHE A 239 13.70 20.28 -1.38
N GLY A 240 13.60 19.92 -0.10
CA GLY A 240 12.69 20.56 0.86
C GLY A 240 11.20 20.37 0.54
N LEU A 241 10.85 19.27 -0.15
CA LEU A 241 9.50 19.02 -0.65
C LEU A 241 8.72 17.99 0.16
N PHE A 242 9.37 17.21 1.02
CA PHE A 242 8.71 16.06 1.66
C PHE A 242 7.49 16.49 2.50
N GLU A 243 7.65 17.43 3.43
CA GLU A 243 6.56 17.92 4.30
C GLU A 243 5.46 18.67 3.54
N ALA A 244 5.78 19.19 2.35
CA ALA A 244 4.80 19.81 1.45
C ALA A 244 3.94 18.77 0.74
N LEU A 245 4.45 17.55 0.55
CA LEU A 245 3.80 16.46 -0.18
C LEU A 245 3.22 15.37 0.73
N HIS A 246 3.63 15.33 2.01
CA HIS A 246 3.27 14.26 2.92
C HIS A 246 2.76 14.74 4.27
N VAL A 247 2.01 13.87 4.93
CA VAL A 247 1.54 14.04 6.31
C VAL A 247 1.69 12.72 7.07
N ASP A 248 2.22 12.80 8.29
CA ASP A 248 2.42 11.65 9.14
C ASP A 248 1.08 11.20 9.74
N THR A 249 0.75 9.91 9.58
CA THR A 249 -0.49 9.29 10.10
C THR A 249 -0.51 9.18 11.63
N SER A 250 0.64 9.32 12.28
CA SER A 250 0.74 9.35 13.75
C SER A 250 0.46 10.73 14.34
N MET A 251 0.46 11.79 13.52
CA MET A 251 0.14 13.15 14.00
C MET A 251 -1.29 13.20 14.54
N ALA A 252 -1.47 13.99 15.60
CA ALA A 252 -2.77 14.12 16.23
C ALA A 252 -3.80 14.64 15.22
N ALA A 253 -5.04 14.16 15.31
CA ALA A 253 -6.13 14.57 14.41
C ALA A 253 -6.30 16.09 14.32
N ALA A 254 -5.93 16.84 15.36
CA ALA A 254 -5.93 18.30 15.38
C ALA A 254 -4.90 18.95 14.43
N GLU A 255 -3.72 18.35 14.25
CA GLU A 255 -2.68 18.85 13.34
C GLU A 255 -3.02 18.50 11.89
N VAL A 256 -3.59 17.32 11.67
CA VAL A 256 -4.19 16.94 10.38
C VAL A 256 -5.31 17.91 10.02
N ALA A 257 -6.20 18.23 10.96
CA ALA A 257 -7.30 19.18 10.75
C ALA A 257 -6.82 20.62 10.50
N ALA A 258 -5.74 21.05 11.16
CA ALA A 258 -5.15 22.36 10.94
C ALA A 258 -4.52 22.50 9.54
N ALA A 259 -3.99 21.40 8.99
CA ALA A 259 -3.49 21.37 7.61
C ALA A 259 -4.60 21.14 6.57
N ALA A 260 -5.69 20.48 6.94
CA ALA A 260 -6.87 20.22 6.13
C ALA A 260 -7.83 21.42 6.21
N ALA A 261 -7.51 22.52 5.54
CA ALA A 261 -8.25 23.79 5.64
C ALA A 261 -9.75 23.74 5.24
N ALA A 262 -10.34 22.61 4.86
CA ALA A 262 -11.78 22.50 4.66
C ALA A 262 -12.31 21.06 4.76
N ALA A 263 -13.34 20.91 5.60
CA ALA A 263 -14.48 20.02 5.39
C ALA A 263 -14.31 18.51 5.64
N ALA A 264 -14.15 18.10 6.90
CA ALA A 264 -14.99 17.10 7.57
C ALA A 264 -14.48 16.93 9.00
N ALA A 265 -15.36 16.59 9.95
CA ALA A 265 -14.99 16.34 11.34
C ALA A 265 -13.73 15.45 11.41
N ALA A 266 -12.70 15.93 12.10
CA ALA A 266 -11.38 15.31 12.18
C ALA A 266 -11.42 13.96 12.89
N ALA A 267 -11.95 12.94 12.20
CA ALA A 267 -11.59 11.57 12.51
C ALA A 267 -10.08 11.44 12.28
N ALA A 268 -9.37 10.82 13.22
CA ALA A 268 -7.96 10.51 13.05
C ALA A 268 -7.77 9.78 11.70
N LEU A 269 -6.69 10.11 10.98
CA LEU A 269 -6.34 9.36 9.78
C LEU A 269 -6.20 7.88 10.17
N PRO A 270 -6.76 6.95 9.38
CA PRO A 270 -6.52 5.54 9.67
C PRO A 270 -5.02 5.27 9.53
N ARG A 271 -4.51 4.37 10.38
CA ARG A 271 -3.15 3.87 10.23
C ARG A 271 -3.04 3.15 8.90
N LEU A 272 -1.88 3.26 8.26
CA LEU A 272 -1.67 2.66 6.96
C LEU A 272 -1.75 1.12 7.05
N SER A 273 -1.05 0.53 8.02
CA SER A 273 -1.17 -0.90 8.33
C SER A 273 -1.29 -1.21 9.82
N ALA A 274 -1.81 -2.40 10.15
CA ALA A 274 -1.73 -3.01 11.48
C ALA A 274 -1.96 -4.53 11.40
N HIS A 275 -1.72 -5.21 12.52
CA HIS A 275 -1.85 -6.68 12.64
C HIS A 275 -0.99 -7.41 11.62
N ASP A 276 0.18 -6.86 11.31
CA ASP A 276 1.08 -7.39 10.31
C ASP A 276 1.78 -8.67 10.82
N ALA A 277 2.14 -9.55 9.89
CA ALA A 277 3.01 -10.69 10.11
C ALA A 277 4.24 -10.57 9.21
N TRP A 278 5.33 -10.07 9.79
CA TRP A 278 6.60 -9.83 9.08
C TRP A 278 7.52 -11.05 9.19
N PHE A 279 7.49 -11.72 10.33
CA PHE A 279 8.39 -12.82 10.66
C PHE A 279 7.63 -14.13 10.91
N PRO A 280 8.31 -15.29 10.83
CA PRO A 280 7.69 -16.58 11.12
C PRO A 280 7.02 -16.67 12.50
N GLU A 281 7.57 -15.99 13.50
CA GLU A 281 7.02 -15.92 14.86
C GLU A 281 5.71 -15.13 14.97
N ASP A 282 5.37 -14.31 13.98
CA ASP A 282 4.10 -13.58 13.92
C ASP A 282 2.95 -14.47 13.44
N LEU A 283 3.22 -15.74 13.08
CA LEU A 283 2.23 -16.70 12.62
C LEU A 283 1.69 -17.58 13.75
N PRO A 284 0.41 -17.98 13.70
CA PRO A 284 -0.56 -17.71 12.63
C PRO A 284 -1.10 -16.27 12.66
N TRP A 285 -1.24 -15.67 11.47
CA TRP A 285 -1.80 -14.33 11.32
C TRP A 285 -3.27 -14.28 11.76
N ASP A 286 -3.60 -13.34 12.66
CA ASP A 286 -4.97 -13.15 13.18
C ASP A 286 -5.82 -12.29 12.22
N ALA A 287 -6.34 -12.95 11.18
CA ALA A 287 -7.25 -12.31 10.23
C ALA A 287 -8.52 -11.75 10.89
N ALA A 288 -8.96 -12.28 12.04
CA ALA A 288 -10.17 -11.77 12.71
C ALA A 288 -9.89 -10.42 13.37
N ALA A 289 -8.77 -10.29 14.08
CA ALA A 289 -8.34 -9.02 14.64
C ALA A 289 -8.09 -7.97 13.54
N ALA A 290 -7.40 -8.36 12.46
CA ALA A 290 -7.12 -7.48 11.33
C ALA A 290 -8.40 -6.95 10.67
N PHE A 291 -9.44 -7.77 10.47
CA PHE A 291 -10.71 -7.31 9.89
C PHE A 291 -11.66 -6.64 10.91
N ALA A 292 -11.40 -6.74 12.22
CA ALA A 292 -12.22 -6.12 13.25
C ALA A 292 -11.78 -4.69 13.59
N ASP A 293 -10.51 -4.37 13.42
CA ASP A 293 -9.95 -3.06 13.73
C ASP A 293 -10.19 -2.07 12.57
N ALA A 294 -11.11 -1.12 12.78
CA ALA A 294 -11.45 -0.08 11.82
C ALA A 294 -10.41 1.06 11.74
N GLY A 295 -9.41 1.06 12.62
CA GLY A 295 -8.39 2.10 12.73
C GLY A 295 -7.18 1.91 11.80
N HIS A 296 -7.20 0.94 10.90
CA HIS A 296 -6.15 0.74 9.90
C HIS A 296 -6.72 0.32 8.55
N VAL A 297 -5.93 0.52 7.49
CA VAL A 297 -6.39 0.24 6.11
C VAL A 297 -5.96 -1.14 5.62
N PHE A 298 -4.71 -1.50 5.89
CA PHE A 298 -4.09 -2.71 5.38
C PHE A 298 -3.50 -3.58 6.49
N SER A 299 -3.26 -4.84 6.16
CA SER A 299 -2.41 -5.72 6.94
C SER A 299 -1.44 -6.42 5.99
N VAL A 300 -0.18 -6.52 6.38
CA VAL A 300 0.88 -7.17 5.61
C VAL A 300 1.11 -8.56 6.16
N VAL A 301 1.08 -9.58 5.29
CA VAL A 301 1.40 -10.96 5.68
C VAL A 301 2.58 -11.41 4.84
N GLN A 302 3.78 -10.96 5.23
CA GLN A 302 4.97 -11.03 4.41
C GLN A 302 5.23 -12.46 3.92
N SER A 303 5.47 -12.60 2.62
CA SER A 303 5.76 -13.90 1.98
C SER A 303 6.95 -14.62 2.62
N THR A 304 7.92 -13.88 3.18
CA THR A 304 9.08 -14.43 3.90
C THR A 304 8.77 -14.91 5.32
N ALA A 305 7.61 -14.57 5.89
CA ALA A 305 7.17 -15.13 7.17
C ALA A 305 6.91 -16.65 7.07
N GLY A 306 6.77 -17.18 5.85
CA GLY A 306 6.62 -18.63 5.62
C GLY A 306 5.21 -19.15 5.87
N GLY A 307 4.19 -18.28 5.83
CA GLY A 307 2.80 -18.65 5.98
C GLY A 307 2.27 -19.49 4.81
N ASP A 308 1.37 -20.43 5.09
CA ASP A 308 0.66 -21.19 4.06
C ASP A 308 -0.35 -20.29 3.33
N VAL A 309 -0.07 -19.99 2.05
CA VAL A 309 -0.89 -19.10 1.21
C VAL A 309 -2.35 -19.56 1.13
N ALA A 310 -2.61 -20.86 1.10
CA ALA A 310 -3.98 -21.38 1.02
C ALA A 310 -4.72 -21.25 2.37
N ALA A 311 -4.02 -21.37 3.50
CA ALA A 311 -4.56 -21.09 4.83
C ALA A 311 -4.87 -19.60 4.99
N LEU A 312 -3.94 -18.73 4.60
CA LEU A 312 -4.14 -17.28 4.61
C LEU A 312 -5.32 -16.86 3.74
N TRP A 313 -5.39 -17.36 2.51
CA TRP A 313 -6.51 -17.08 1.60
C TRP A 313 -7.85 -17.55 2.15
N ARG A 314 -7.91 -18.73 2.79
CA ARG A 314 -9.12 -19.21 3.47
C ARG A 314 -9.53 -18.30 4.62
N ALA A 315 -8.56 -17.82 5.42
CA ALA A 315 -8.82 -16.90 6.52
C ALA A 315 -9.39 -15.56 5.99
N VAL A 316 -8.79 -14.98 4.94
CA VAL A 316 -9.28 -13.76 4.28
C VAL A 316 -10.70 -13.95 3.73
N ARG A 317 -10.95 -15.03 2.97
CA ARG A 317 -12.28 -15.32 2.42
C ARG A 317 -13.34 -15.43 3.51
N GLN A 318 -13.02 -16.12 4.61
CA GLN A 318 -13.94 -16.25 5.74
C GLN A 318 -14.36 -14.88 6.32
N GLN A 319 -13.44 -13.92 6.41
CA GLN A 319 -13.78 -12.57 6.89
C GLN A 319 -14.59 -11.76 5.88
N LEU A 320 -14.26 -11.86 4.59
CA LEU A 320 -15.03 -11.21 3.52
C LEU A 320 -16.48 -11.73 3.48
N ASP A 321 -16.68 -13.04 3.63
CA ASP A 321 -18.01 -13.65 3.65
C ASP A 321 -18.81 -13.21 4.89
N ARG A 322 -18.17 -13.11 6.06
CA ARG A 322 -18.81 -12.56 7.28
C ARG A 322 -19.27 -11.12 7.06
N ARG A 323 -18.46 -10.27 6.42
CA ARG A 323 -18.83 -8.88 6.12
C ARG A 323 -20.02 -8.79 5.16
N ARG A 324 -20.02 -9.61 4.11
CA ARG A 324 -21.14 -9.70 3.15
C ARG A 324 -22.44 -10.17 3.83
N GLY A 325 -22.34 -11.21 4.66
CA GLY A 325 -23.48 -11.74 5.42
C GLY A 325 -24.02 -10.74 6.46
N GLY A 326 -23.12 -10.04 7.16
CA GLY A 326 -23.49 -8.99 8.12
C GLY A 326 -24.20 -7.80 7.46
N ALA A 327 -23.71 -7.34 6.31
CA ALA A 327 -24.34 -6.26 5.56
C ALA A 327 -25.75 -6.62 5.07
N ALA A 328 -25.94 -7.85 4.54
CA ALA A 328 -27.25 -8.34 4.11
C ALA A 328 -28.24 -8.47 5.29
N GLY A 329 -27.76 -8.87 6.47
CA GLY A 329 -28.56 -8.94 7.69
C GLY A 329 -28.98 -7.55 8.20
N ALA A 330 -28.07 -6.58 8.21
CA ALA A 330 -28.34 -5.21 8.65
C ALA A 330 -29.38 -4.50 7.75
N ALA A 331 -29.30 -4.69 6.43
CA ALA A 331 -30.27 -4.12 5.50
C ALA A 331 -31.71 -4.63 5.74
N ARG A 332 -31.87 -5.93 6.02
CA ARG A 332 -33.19 -6.52 6.33
C ARG A 332 -33.76 -6.08 7.67
N GLY A 333 -32.90 -5.81 8.65
CA GLY A 333 -33.33 -5.31 9.96
C GLY A 333 -33.86 -3.87 9.92
N ALA A 334 -33.34 -3.04 9.00
CA ALA A 334 -33.77 -1.65 8.85
C ALA A 334 -35.16 -1.50 8.18
N GLU A 335 -35.55 -2.41 7.28
CA GLU A 335 -36.86 -2.36 6.60
C GLU A 335 -38.03 -2.88 7.46
N GLY A 336 -37.76 -3.66 8.50
CA GLY A 336 -38.78 -4.18 9.42
C GLY A 336 -39.26 -3.20 10.51
N GLY A 337 -38.71 -1.98 10.53
CA GLY A 337 -38.89 -1.00 11.62
C GLY A 337 -39.82 0.18 11.33
N SER A 338 -40.68 0.12 10.30
CA SER A 338 -41.71 1.14 10.08
C SER A 338 -43.08 0.63 10.53
N GLY A 339 -43.67 1.34 11.50
CA GLY A 339 -44.91 0.97 12.16
C GLY A 339 -46.12 0.80 11.24
N GLY A 340 -46.87 -0.27 11.50
CA GLY A 340 -48.31 -0.24 11.70
C GLY A 340 -49.22 0.15 10.53
N LEU A 341 -49.85 -0.85 9.94
CA LEU A 341 -51.32 -0.89 9.90
C LEU A 341 -51.81 -2.32 10.14
N LYS A 342 -52.45 -2.55 11.29
CA LYS A 342 -53.22 -3.79 11.54
C LYS A 342 -54.49 -3.74 10.71
N VAL A 343 -54.69 -4.72 9.85
CA VAL A 343 -56.02 -5.10 9.33
C VAL A 343 -56.19 -6.59 9.58
N GLY A 344 -57.29 -6.94 10.25
CA GLY A 344 -57.51 -8.24 10.85
C GLY A 344 -58.12 -9.29 9.92
N GLY A 345 -58.18 -10.50 10.48
CA GLY A 345 -59.23 -11.50 10.20
C GLY A 345 -58.99 -12.39 8.99
N GLY A 346 -58.62 -13.65 9.25
CA GLY A 346 -58.71 -14.72 8.25
C GLY A 346 -57.91 -15.95 8.66
N ALA A 347 -58.60 -17.02 9.04
CA ALA A 347 -58.01 -18.28 9.51
C ALA A 347 -57.72 -19.27 8.37
N ALA A 348 -56.75 -20.16 8.65
CA ALA A 348 -56.50 -21.51 8.13
C ALA A 348 -55.61 -21.67 6.87
N PRO A 349 -54.97 -22.85 6.64
CA PRO A 349 -54.66 -23.98 7.54
C PRO A 349 -53.15 -24.31 7.65
N ALA A 350 -52.81 -25.11 8.66
CA ALA A 350 -51.45 -25.61 8.90
C ALA A 350 -51.09 -26.78 7.97
N MET A 351 -49.91 -26.74 7.34
CA MET A 351 -49.27 -27.90 6.73
C MET A 351 -48.35 -28.60 7.74
N SER A 352 -48.64 -29.88 7.97
CA SER A 352 -47.86 -30.82 8.76
C SER A 352 -47.12 -31.74 7.80
N CYS A 353 -45.79 -31.77 7.85
CA CYS A 353 -44.98 -32.76 7.15
C CYS A 353 -44.47 -33.80 8.15
N SER A 354 -44.93 -35.04 8.02
CA SER A 354 -44.38 -36.18 8.74
C SER A 354 -43.30 -36.87 7.91
N VAL A 355 -42.10 -37.00 8.47
CA VAL A 355 -40.99 -37.76 7.86
C VAL A 355 -41.16 -39.24 8.21
N GLY A 356 -41.60 -40.03 7.23
CA GLY A 356 -41.59 -41.49 7.27
C GLY A 356 -40.68 -42.02 6.17
N GLY A 357 -39.77 -42.93 6.52
CA GLY A 357 -38.71 -43.42 5.64
C GLY A 357 -39.24 -44.07 4.36
N GLY A 358 -38.65 -43.67 3.23
CA GLY A 358 -38.83 -44.32 1.94
C GLY A 358 -39.56 -43.46 0.91
N GLY A 359 -38.87 -42.47 0.34
CA GLY A 359 -39.25 -41.80 -0.91
C GLY A 359 -40.06 -40.52 -0.74
N SER A 360 -39.41 -39.38 -1.02
CA SER A 360 -40.05 -38.07 -1.12
C SER A 360 -40.35 -37.76 -2.59
N THR A 361 -41.61 -37.72 -2.99
CA THR A 361 -42.05 -37.09 -4.24
C THR A 361 -43.00 -35.95 -3.90
N CYS A 362 -42.65 -34.72 -4.30
CA CYS A 362 -43.53 -33.56 -4.23
C CYS A 362 -44.01 -33.28 -5.66
N GLU A 363 -45.30 -33.48 -5.92
CA GLU A 363 -45.92 -33.03 -7.17
C GLU A 363 -46.40 -31.58 -7.01
N PHE A 364 -46.03 -30.75 -7.98
CA PHE A 364 -46.58 -29.41 -8.15
C PHE A 364 -47.84 -29.51 -9.01
N GLY A 365 -48.99 -29.14 -8.44
CA GLY A 365 -50.20 -28.88 -9.24
C GLY A 365 -49.99 -27.63 -10.08
N SER A 366 -50.14 -27.77 -11.40
CA SER A 366 -50.44 -26.65 -12.29
C SER A 366 -51.96 -26.42 -12.25
N ASP A 367 -52.37 -25.16 -12.38
CA ASP A 367 -53.79 -24.72 -12.34
C ASP A 367 -54.76 -25.56 -13.17
#